data_AF-X1QW49-F1
#
_entry.id   AF-X1QW49-F1
#
_cell.length_a   1.000
_cell.length_b   1.000
_cell.length_c   1.000
_cell.angle_alpha   90.00
_cell.angle_beta   90.00
_cell.angle_gamma   90.00
#
_symmetry.space_group_name_H-M   'P 1'
#
loop_
_entity.id
_entity.type
_entity.pdbx_description
1 polymer ?
#
loop_
_entity_poly.entity_id
_entity_poly.type
_entity_poly.pdbx_seq_one_letter_code
_entity_poly.pdbx_strand_id
1 'polypeptide(L)'
;MSIKLKALLKSPWVFHLSTGSCNNCDIEILDCLTPRFDIERFGMLLVGSIKHADVLLITGSGNRKSMERAKRLYEQIPKPCLVVAVGEC
;
A
#
# COMPACT_ATOMS: atom_id res chain seq x y z
N MET A 1 -4.10 -9.48 -21.83
CA MET A 1 -3.67 -9.61 -20.41
C MET A 1 -3.70 -11.06 -19.97
N SER A 2 -2.62 -11.54 -19.35
CA SER A 2 -2.57 -12.85 -18.67
C SER A 2 -3.63 -12.93 -17.57
N ILE A 3 -4.15 -14.13 -17.29
CA ILE A 3 -5.17 -14.35 -16.26
C ILE A 3 -4.72 -13.87 -14.88
N LYS A 4 -3.42 -13.99 -14.57
CA LYS A 4 -2.81 -13.49 -13.32
C LYS A 4 -2.97 -11.97 -13.16
N LEU A 5 -2.72 -11.21 -14.23
CA LEU A 5 -2.89 -9.76 -14.23
C LEU A 5 -4.37 -9.36 -14.09
N LYS A 6 -5.27 -10.08 -14.75
CA LYS A 6 -6.72 -9.83 -14.61
C LYS A 6 -7.23 -10.10 -13.20
N ALA A 7 -6.67 -11.09 -12.50
CA ALA A 7 -7.00 -11.38 -11.11
C ALA A 7 -6.55 -10.24 -10.18
N LEU A 8 -5.30 -9.79 -10.32
CA LEU A 8 -4.75 -8.68 -9.50
C LEU A 8 -5.53 -7.37 -9.64
N LEU A 9 -6.09 -7.09 -10.83
CA LEU A 9 -6.93 -5.91 -11.05
C LEU A 9 -8.27 -5.95 -10.32
N LYS A 10 -8.75 -7.13 -9.92
CA LYS A 10 -10.07 -7.30 -9.27
C LYS A 10 -9.98 -7.53 -7.75
N SER A 11 -8.81 -7.86 -7.23
CA SER A 11 -8.61 -8.12 -5.80
C SER A 11 -7.22 -7.67 -5.32
N PRO A 12 -6.86 -6.38 -5.46
CA PRO A 12 -5.54 -5.91 -5.04
C PRO A 12 -5.44 -5.75 -3.52
N TRP A 13 -4.57 -6.52 -2.87
CA TRP A 13 -4.36 -6.39 -1.42
C TRP A 13 -3.29 -5.33 -1.11
N VAL A 14 -3.62 -4.40 -0.22
CA VAL A 14 -2.80 -3.21 0.05
C VAL A 14 -2.09 -3.31 1.40
N PHE A 15 -0.85 -2.85 1.48
CA PHE A 15 -0.11 -2.68 2.73
C PHE A 15 0.38 -1.25 2.84
N HIS A 16 0.07 -0.60 3.96
CA HIS A 16 0.49 0.77 4.25
C HIS A 16 1.84 0.80 4.98
N LEU A 17 2.74 1.66 4.50
CA LEU A 17 4.05 1.87 5.08
C LEU A 17 4.32 3.37 5.27
N SER A 18 4.29 3.83 6.51
CA SER A 18 4.70 5.19 6.88
C SER A 18 6.23 5.31 6.92
N THR A 19 6.77 6.27 6.17
CA THR A 19 8.22 6.51 6.05
C THR A 19 8.67 7.86 6.59
N GLY A 20 7.89 8.46 7.50
CA GLY A 20 8.13 9.80 8.06
C GLY A 20 6.95 10.74 7.86
N SER A 21 5.73 10.19 7.92
CA SER A 21 4.49 10.93 7.73
C SER A 21 4.15 11.79 8.96
N CYS A 22 3.40 12.88 8.73
CA CYS A 22 2.74 13.68 9.77
C CYS A 22 1.34 13.15 10.13
N ASN A 23 1.02 11.91 9.77
CA ASN A 23 -0.26 11.22 9.91
C ASN A 23 -1.38 11.67 8.97
N ASN A 24 -1.22 12.78 8.22
CA ASN A 24 -2.33 13.29 7.42
C ASN A 24 -2.72 12.32 6.29
N CYS A 25 -1.78 11.92 5.44
CA CYS A 25 -2.03 10.93 4.39
C CYS A 25 -2.40 9.55 4.96
N ASP A 26 -1.98 9.24 6.18
CA ASP A 26 -2.30 7.96 6.84
C ASP A 26 -3.78 7.91 7.25
N ILE A 27 -4.30 9.03 7.76
CA ILE A 27 -5.73 9.19 8.10
C ILE A 27 -6.58 9.09 6.85
N GLU A 28 -6.18 9.71 5.74
CA GLU A 28 -6.91 9.61 4.47
C GLU A 28 -6.96 8.17 3.92
N ILE A 29 -5.87 7.40 4.08
CA ILE A 29 -5.86 5.97 3.73
C ILE A 29 -6.84 5.19 4.61
N LEU A 30 -6.91 5.50 5.91
CA LEU A 30 -7.88 4.88 6.81
C LEU A 30 -9.32 5.29 6.46
N ASP A 31 -9.55 6.56 6.08
CA ASP A 31 -10.88 7.03 5.72
C ASP A 31 -11.41 6.34 4.46
N CYS A 32 -10.52 6.00 3.52
CA CYS A 32 -10.88 5.17 2.36
C CYS A 32 -11.47 3.79 2.74
N LEU A 33 -11.11 3.24 3.91
CA LEU A 33 -11.64 1.98 4.42
C LEU A 33 -12.97 2.15 5.17
N THR A 34 -13.41 3.37 5.45
CA THR A 34 -14.67 3.61 6.16
C THR A 34 -15.87 3.44 5.21
N PRO A 35 -17.09 3.20 5.72
CA PRO A 35 -18.28 3.01 4.90
C PRO A 35 -18.62 4.16 3.94
N ARG A 36 -18.06 5.35 4.18
CA ARG A 36 -18.29 6.51 3.32
C ARG A 36 -17.65 6.34 1.94
N PHE A 37 -16.46 5.76 1.90
CA PHE A 37 -15.67 5.58 0.67
C PHE A 37 -15.60 4.12 0.22
N ASP A 38 -15.61 3.18 1.17
CA ASP A 38 -15.72 1.74 0.97
C ASP A 38 -14.89 1.23 -0.20
N ILE A 39 -13.55 1.30 -0.10
CA ILE A 39 -12.68 0.76 -1.14
C ILE A 39 -12.73 -0.77 -1.25
N GLU A 40 -13.26 -1.47 -0.23
CA GLU A 40 -13.37 -2.93 -0.22
C GLU A 40 -14.28 -3.44 -1.36
N ARG A 41 -15.25 -2.64 -1.82
CA ARG A 41 -16.08 -2.94 -3.01
C ARG A 41 -15.26 -3.17 -4.29
N PHE A 42 -14.05 -2.64 -4.37
CA PHE A 42 -13.13 -2.82 -5.50
C PHE A 42 -12.17 -4.01 -5.28
N GLY A 43 -12.34 -4.76 -4.19
CA GLY A 43 -11.47 -5.87 -3.80
C GLY A 43 -10.19 -5.43 -3.08
N MET A 44 -10.12 -4.16 -2.64
CA MET A 44 -8.99 -3.62 -1.88
C MET A 44 -9.12 -3.95 -0.40
N LEU A 45 -8.15 -4.67 0.15
CA LEU A 45 -8.13 -5.05 1.56
C LEU A 45 -6.79 -4.67 2.19
N LEU A 46 -6.83 -3.99 3.34
CA LEU A 46 -5.63 -3.64 4.10
C LEU A 46 -5.11 -4.89 4.84
N VAL A 47 -3.94 -5.38 4.43
CA VAL A 47 -3.32 -6.57 5.04
C VAL A 47 -2.32 -6.19 6.13
N GLY A 48 -2.22 -7.04 7.16
CA GLY A 48 -1.29 -6.82 8.28
C GLY A 48 0.15 -7.26 8.03
N SER A 49 0.42 -7.98 6.93
CA SER A 49 1.75 -8.46 6.59
C SER A 49 2.10 -8.16 5.15
N ILE A 50 3.30 -7.64 4.95
CA ILE A 50 3.84 -7.27 3.64
C ILE A 50 3.98 -8.46 2.68
N LYS A 51 4.05 -9.69 3.23
CA LYS A 51 4.11 -10.93 2.43
C LYS A 51 2.79 -11.29 1.77
N HIS A 52 1.68 -10.66 2.16
CA HIS A 52 0.37 -10.84 1.56
C HIS A 52 -0.02 -9.68 0.64
N ALA A 53 0.83 -8.67 0.51
CA ALA A 53 0.50 -7.45 -0.24
C ALA A 53 0.77 -7.62 -1.73
N ASP A 54 -0.14 -7.09 -2.55
CA ASP A 54 0.05 -6.88 -3.99
C ASP A 54 0.40 -5.41 -4.28
N VAL A 55 0.01 -4.49 -3.40
CA VAL A 55 0.23 -3.05 -3.51
C VAL A 55 0.84 -2.51 -2.22
N LEU A 56 1.94 -1.78 -2.36
CA LEU A 56 2.60 -1.06 -1.28
C LEU A 56 2.23 0.43 -1.34
N LEU A 57 1.49 0.91 -0.33
CA LEU A 57 1.17 2.33 -0.16
C LEU A 57 2.24 2.97 0.73
N ILE A 58 2.98 3.95 0.20
CA ILE A 58 4.03 4.65 0.94
C ILE A 58 3.58 6.07 1.24
N THR A 59 3.69 6.49 2.50
CA THR A 59 3.42 7.86 2.94
C THR A 59 4.63 8.49 3.61
N GLY A 60 4.66 9.83 3.59
CA GLY A 60 5.68 10.64 4.24
C GLY A 60 6.98 10.80 3.44
N SER A 61 7.80 11.75 3.85
CA SER A 61 8.94 12.27 3.07
C SER A 61 10.16 11.36 2.94
N GLY A 62 10.14 10.18 3.57
CA GLY A 62 11.26 9.23 3.49
C GLY A 62 12.57 9.77 4.08
N ASN A 63 12.78 9.60 5.39
CA ASN A 63 14.07 9.90 5.99
C ASN A 63 15.12 8.78 5.74
N ARG A 64 16.41 9.10 5.92
CA ARG A 64 17.52 8.15 5.66
C ARG A 64 17.37 6.81 6.38
N LYS A 65 16.79 6.80 7.59
CA LYS A 65 16.58 5.59 8.39
C LYS A 65 15.38 4.78 7.91
N SER A 66 14.27 5.43 7.54
CA SER A 66 13.06 4.76 7.09
C SER A 66 13.24 4.17 5.69
N MET A 67 13.96 4.86 4.80
CA MET A 67 14.15 4.40 3.41
C MET A 67 14.94 3.09 3.31
N GLU A 68 15.92 2.85 4.19
CA GLU A 68 16.63 1.57 4.24
C GLU A 68 15.68 0.41 4.62
N ARG A 69 14.78 0.65 5.58
CA ARG A 69 13.77 -0.33 6.00
C ARG A 69 12.72 -0.54 4.90
N ALA A 70 12.27 0.53 4.25
CA ALA A 70 11.30 0.46 3.15
C ALA A 70 11.82 -0.39 1.98
N LYS A 71 13.10 -0.26 1.63
CA LYS A 71 13.74 -1.10 0.59
C LYS A 71 13.72 -2.58 0.98
N ARG A 72 14.15 -2.92 2.20
CA ARG A 72 14.13 -4.32 2.70
C ARG A 72 12.72 -4.91 2.73
N LEU A 73 11.74 -4.08 3.05
CA LEU A 73 10.33 -4.47 3.08
C LEU A 73 9.80 -4.72 1.65
N TYR A 74 10.12 -3.85 0.71
CA TYR A 74 9.76 -4.01 -0.71
C TYR A 74 10.33 -5.28 -1.35
N GLU A 75 11.54 -5.68 -0.94
CA GLU A 75 12.19 -6.93 -1.36
C GLU A 75 11.46 -8.18 -0.85
N GLN A 76 10.75 -8.10 0.27
CA GLN A 76 9.99 -9.21 0.86
C GLN A 76 8.60 -9.40 0.24
N ILE A 77 8.13 -8.45 -0.57
CA ILE A 77 6.80 -8.52 -1.20
C ILE A 77 6.82 -9.50 -2.39
N PRO A 78 5.84 -10.42 -2.49
CA PRO A 78 5.64 -11.25 -3.68
C PRO A 78 5.55 -10.41 -4.97
N LYS A 79 6.07 -10.93 -6.08
CA LYS A 79 6.01 -10.25 -7.38
C LYS A 79 4.98 -10.92 -8.31
N PRO A 80 4.20 -10.13 -9.06
CA PRO A 80 4.29 -8.68 -9.26
C PRO A 80 3.67 -7.86 -8.12
N CYS A 81 4.27 -6.70 -7.82
CA CYS A 81 3.79 -5.77 -6.81
C CYS A 81 3.82 -4.33 -7.36
N LEU A 82 2.81 -3.54 -7.03
CA LEU A 82 2.74 -2.11 -7.35
C LEU A 82 3.15 -1.26 -6.14
N VAL A 83 3.81 -0.14 -6.40
CA VAL A 83 4.15 0.85 -5.36
C VAL A 83 3.41 2.14 -5.67
N VAL A 84 2.69 2.66 -4.68
CA VAL A 84 1.95 3.93 -4.78
C VAL A 84 2.48 4.87 -3.71
N ALA A 85 3.05 5.99 -4.14
CA ALA A 85 3.38 7.10 -3.24
C ALA A 85 2.10 7.91 -3.01
N VAL A 86 1.78 8.18 -1.74
CA VAL A 86 0.57 8.89 -1.33
C VAL A 86 0.96 10.18 -0.61
N GLY A 87 0.56 11.30 -1.19
CA GLY A 87 0.88 12.65 -0.72
C GLY A 87 1.91 13.36 -1.60
N GLU A 88 2.26 14.57 -1.20
CA GLU A 88 3.22 15.45 -1.89
C GLU A 88 4.66 15.29 -1.34
N CYS A 89 4.78 14.80 -0.11
CA CYS A 89 6.03 14.76 0.64
C CYS A 89 6.96 13.63 0.22
#